data_AF-A0A023HFX4-F1
#
_entry.id   AF-A0A023HFX4-F1
#
_cell.length_a   1.000
_cell.length_b   1.000
_cell.length_c   1.000
_cell.angle_alpha   90.00
_cell.angle_beta   90.00
_cell.angle_gamma   90.00
#
_symmetry.space_group_name_H-M   'P 1'
#
loop_
_entity.id
_entity.type
_entity.pdbx_description
1 polymer ?
#
loop_
_entity_poly.entity_id
_entity_poly.type
_entity_poly.pdbx_seq_one_letter_code
_entity_poly.pdbx_strand_id
1 'polypeptide(L)'
;MDIKQVAKETSKVLASYLTYQAVRIITDQLWETNPGQAIWLSEFSSTGKIQDGEAYLQEMLQENQEMAFRMMTVREHLVQEVADYLPEMVRENIQKANIDYRRQYLERITQLSSVESNPEIELQTDSEPNPDLR
;
A
#
# COMPACT_ATOMS: atom_id res chain seq x y z
N MET A 1 9.58 16.25 16.91
CA MET A 1 9.21 15.89 15.53
C MET A 1 8.69 17.13 14.85
N ASP A 2 9.28 17.54 13.72
CA ASP A 2 8.76 18.68 12.96
C ASP A 2 7.61 18.20 12.06
N ILE A 3 6.38 18.33 12.57
CA ILE A 3 5.15 17.88 11.87
C ILE A 3 4.99 18.62 10.54
N LYS A 4 5.42 19.88 10.46
CA LYS A 4 5.34 20.69 9.25
C LYS A 4 6.28 20.15 8.19
N GLN A 5 7.51 19.79 8.58
CA GLN A 5 8.47 19.17 7.66
C GLN A 5 7.98 17.80 7.17
N VAL A 6 7.40 16.97 8.05
CA VAL A 6 6.79 15.69 7.64
C VAL A 6 5.67 15.92 6.63
N ALA A 7 4.75 16.85 6.89
CA ALA A 7 3.66 17.16 5.96
C ALA A 7 4.17 17.63 4.58
N LYS A 8 5.23 18.44 4.56
CA LYS A 8 5.87 18.92 3.33
C LYS A 8 6.51 17.80 2.53
N GLU A 9 7.22 16.87 3.16
CA GLU A 9 7.81 15.75 2.44
C GLU A 9 6.73 14.77 1.96
N THR A 10 5.69 14.52 2.76
CA THR A 10 4.54 13.70 2.36
C THR A 10 3.82 14.28 1.14
N SER A 11 3.66 15.61 1.05
CA SER A 11 3.00 16.23 -0.10
C SER A 11 3.78 16.06 -1.40
N LYS A 12 5.13 16.06 -1.36
CA LYS A 12 5.96 15.77 -2.54
C LYS A 12 5.81 14.33 -3.01
N VAL A 13 5.73 13.38 -2.07
CA VAL A 13 5.50 11.96 -2.39
C VAL A 13 4.13 11.80 -3.05
N LEU A 14 3.09 12.44 -2.52
CA LEU A 14 1.76 12.43 -3.11
C LEU A 14 1.76 13.05 -4.52
N ALA A 15 2.40 14.20 -4.72
CA ALA A 15 2.50 14.83 -6.03
C ALA A 15 3.22 13.94 -7.06
N SER A 16 4.31 13.28 -6.66
CA SER A 16 5.03 12.34 -7.52
C SER A 16 4.18 11.11 -7.86
N TYR A 17 3.46 10.56 -6.88
CA TYR A 17 2.55 9.45 -7.10
C TYR A 17 1.37 9.80 -8.00
N LEU A 18 0.80 11.00 -7.88
CA LEU A 18 -0.26 11.47 -8.79
C LEU A 18 0.26 11.71 -10.21
N THR A 19 1.52 12.13 -10.35
CA THR A 19 2.19 12.20 -11.66
C THR A 19 2.33 10.80 -12.27
N TYR A 20 2.70 9.80 -11.48
CA TYR A 20 2.69 8.40 -11.91
C TYR A 20 1.30 7.92 -12.36
N GLN A 21 0.24 8.24 -11.60
CA GLN A 21 -1.12 7.87 -11.98
C GLN A 21 -1.55 8.55 -13.28
N ALA A 22 -1.19 9.81 -13.49
CA ALA A 22 -1.44 10.50 -14.76
C ALA A 22 -0.77 9.79 -15.94
N VAL A 23 0.47 9.31 -15.79
CA VAL A 23 1.17 8.51 -16.82
C VAL A 23 0.36 7.28 -17.18
N ARG A 24 -0.12 6.51 -16.19
CA ARG A 24 -0.90 5.30 -16.43
C ARG A 24 -2.20 5.61 -17.19
N ILE A 25 -2.96 6.59 -16.71
CA ILE A 25 -4.23 6.98 -17.35
C ILE A 25 -4.02 7.42 -18.79
N ILE A 26 -2.99 8.24 -19.04
CA ILE A 26 -2.67 8.70 -20.40
C ILE A 26 -2.23 7.51 -21.27
N THR A 27 -1.42 6.60 -20.74
CA THR A 27 -0.97 5.41 -21.47
C THR A 27 -2.16 4.52 -21.86
N ASP A 28 -3.09 4.28 -20.94
CA ASP A 28 -4.30 3.49 -21.19
C ASP A 28 -5.17 4.15 -22.28
N GLN A 29 -5.38 5.46 -22.22
CA GLN A 29 -6.08 6.22 -23.26
C GLN A 29 -5.37 6.15 -24.63
N LEU A 30 -4.03 6.15 -24.62
CA LEU A 30 -3.23 6.06 -25.85
C LEU A 30 -3.27 4.66 -26.45
N TRP A 31 -3.42 3.60 -25.66
CA TRP A 31 -3.61 2.26 -26.23
C TRP A 31 -4.85 2.17 -27.12
N GLU A 32 -5.90 2.93 -26.79
CA GLU A 32 -7.14 2.98 -27.56
C GLU A 32 -7.07 3.94 -28.75
N THR A 33 -6.32 5.04 -28.62
CA THR A 33 -6.35 6.15 -29.59
C THR A 33 -5.11 6.26 -30.48
N ASN A 34 -3.94 5.91 -29.95
CA ASN A 34 -2.66 5.96 -30.64
C ASN A 34 -1.63 4.99 -29.99
N PRO A 35 -1.64 3.70 -30.38
CA PRO A 35 -0.77 2.69 -29.78
C PRO A 35 0.73 2.99 -29.90
N GLY A 36 1.16 3.70 -30.96
CA GLY A 36 2.57 4.07 -31.13
C GLY A 36 3.06 5.04 -30.05
N GLN A 37 2.23 6.03 -29.69
CA GLN A 37 2.53 6.91 -28.56
C GLN A 37 2.45 6.19 -27.22
N ALA A 38 1.55 5.21 -27.07
CA ALA A 38 1.46 4.40 -25.85
C ALA A 38 2.75 3.58 -25.59
N ILE A 39 3.29 2.96 -26.65
CA ILE A 39 4.57 2.24 -26.58
C ILE A 39 5.70 3.21 -26.21
N TRP A 40 5.82 4.33 -26.92
CA TRP A 40 6.86 5.33 -26.63
C TRP A 40 6.79 5.83 -25.18
N LEU A 41 5.60 6.16 -24.69
CA LEU A 41 5.41 6.62 -23.32
C LEU A 41 5.79 5.54 -22.30
N SER A 42 5.38 4.29 -22.56
CA SER A 42 5.74 3.14 -21.70
C SER A 42 7.25 2.93 -21.64
N GLU A 43 7.94 3.02 -22.78
CA GLU A 43 9.40 2.90 -22.87
C GLU A 43 10.10 4.04 -22.12
N PHE A 44 9.67 5.29 -22.35
CA PHE A 44 10.19 6.46 -21.65
C PHE A 44 10.07 6.30 -20.12
N SER A 45 8.90 5.85 -19.62
CA SER A 45 8.63 5.68 -18.19
C SER A 45 9.27 4.43 -17.56
N SER A 46 9.66 3.42 -18.35
CA SER A 46 10.22 2.15 -17.85
C SER A 46 11.60 2.27 -17.21
N THR A 47 12.29 3.39 -17.42
CA THR A 47 13.68 3.63 -17.01
C THR A 47 13.86 3.99 -15.52
N GLY A 48 12.83 3.82 -14.70
CA GLY A 48 12.87 4.12 -13.25
C GLY A 48 12.74 5.61 -12.90
N LYS A 49 12.52 6.47 -13.90
CA LYS A 49 12.48 7.94 -13.79
C LYS A 49 11.30 8.51 -12.99
N ILE A 50 10.30 7.69 -12.68
CA ILE A 50 9.01 8.17 -12.15
C ILE A 50 8.97 8.35 -10.63
N GLN A 51 10.09 8.08 -9.94
CA GLN A 51 10.18 8.25 -8.48
C GLN A 51 10.09 9.71 -8.06
N ASP A 52 10.63 10.63 -8.86
CA ASP A 52 10.47 12.07 -8.71
C ASP A 52 9.63 12.61 -9.87
N GLY A 53 8.38 12.97 -9.57
CA GLY A 53 7.44 13.43 -10.60
C GLY A 53 7.84 14.75 -11.25
N GLU A 54 8.57 15.62 -10.55
CA GLU A 54 9.01 16.91 -11.12
C GLU A 54 10.22 16.71 -12.03
N ALA A 55 11.20 15.90 -11.62
CA ALA A 55 12.32 15.54 -12.48
C ALA A 55 11.83 14.82 -13.76
N TYR A 56 10.89 13.89 -13.60
CA TYR A 56 10.24 13.19 -14.71
C TYR A 56 9.63 14.15 -15.74
N LEU A 57 8.89 15.17 -15.29
CA LEU A 57 8.29 16.17 -16.19
C LEU A 57 9.32 17.08 -16.85
N GLN A 58 10.39 17.44 -16.14
CA GLN A 58 11.48 18.23 -16.70
C GLN A 58 12.17 17.50 -17.86
N GLU A 59 12.43 16.19 -17.70
CA GLU A 59 12.95 15.37 -18.79
C GLU A 59 11.94 15.21 -19.92
N MET A 60 10.67 14.97 -19.60
CA MET A 60 9.62 14.84 -20.62
C MET A 60 9.45 16.13 -21.44
N LEU A 61 9.60 17.31 -20.84
CA LEU A 61 9.58 18.59 -21.55
C LEU A 61 10.71 18.72 -22.58
N GLN A 62 11.83 18.04 -22.39
CA GLN A 62 12.95 18.06 -23.33
C GLN A 62 12.71 17.12 -24.53
N GLU A 63 12.07 15.98 -24.29
CA GLU A 63 11.82 14.94 -25.31
C GLU A 63 10.49 15.13 -26.05
N ASN A 64 9.43 15.50 -25.33
CA ASN A 64 8.07 15.64 -25.86
C ASN A 64 7.24 16.63 -25.02
N GLN A 65 7.26 17.91 -25.42
CA GLN A 65 6.55 18.98 -24.73
C GLN A 65 5.03 18.78 -24.67
N GLU A 66 4.42 18.30 -25.76
CA GLU A 66 2.98 18.08 -25.81
C GLU A 66 2.55 17.05 -24.76
N MET A 67 3.29 15.94 -24.65
CA MET A 67 3.03 14.91 -23.65
C MET A 67 3.21 15.44 -22.23
N ALA A 68 4.24 16.26 -21.99
CA ALA A 68 4.46 16.89 -20.69
C ALA A 68 3.31 17.80 -20.28
N PHE A 69 2.80 18.63 -21.20
CA PHE A 69 1.64 19.49 -20.92
C PHE A 69 0.38 18.68 -20.65
N ARG A 70 0.13 17.63 -21.44
CA ARG A 70 -0.99 16.71 -21.17
C ARG A 70 -0.87 16.09 -19.78
N MET A 71 0.34 15.69 -19.37
CA MET A 71 0.62 15.15 -18.04
C MET A 71 0.28 16.15 -16.93
N MET A 72 0.66 17.42 -17.10
CA MET A 72 0.39 18.49 -16.14
C MET A 72 -1.12 18.72 -15.96
N THR A 73 -1.87 18.74 -17.06
CA THR A 73 -3.34 18.89 -16.99
C THR A 73 -4.00 17.69 -16.30
N VAL A 74 -3.61 16.47 -16.66
CA VAL A 74 -4.22 15.27 -16.06
C VAL A 74 -3.87 15.17 -14.58
N ARG A 75 -2.63 15.40 -14.16
CA ARG A 75 -2.26 15.33 -12.73
C ARG A 75 -2.92 16.42 -11.89
N GLU A 76 -3.14 17.61 -12.46
CA GLU A 76 -3.87 18.69 -11.81
C GLU A 76 -5.35 18.33 -11.61
N HIS A 77 -5.98 17.77 -12.64
CA HIS A 77 -7.35 17.28 -12.51
C HIS A 77 -7.43 16.16 -11.47
N LEU A 78 -6.50 15.20 -11.48
CA LEU A 78 -6.48 14.12 -10.48
C LEU A 78 -6.42 14.65 -9.04
N VAL A 79 -5.56 15.62 -8.74
CA VAL A 79 -5.47 16.15 -7.38
C VAL A 79 -6.76 16.87 -6.97
N GLN A 80 -7.42 17.58 -7.88
CA GLN A 80 -8.71 18.22 -7.60
C GLN A 80 -9.80 17.19 -7.27
N GLU A 81 -9.83 16.06 -7.97
CA GLU A 81 -10.84 15.03 -7.76
C GLU A 81 -10.59 14.18 -6.51
N VAL A 82 -9.33 13.97 -6.10
CA VAL A 82 -9.03 13.01 -5.02
C VAL A 82 -8.64 13.65 -3.69
N ALA A 83 -8.14 14.89 -3.68
CA ALA A 83 -7.49 15.46 -2.50
C ALA A 83 -8.39 15.54 -1.26
N ASP A 84 -9.68 15.82 -1.44
CA ASP A 84 -10.63 15.96 -0.34
C ASP A 84 -10.91 14.63 0.38
N TYR A 85 -10.74 13.50 -0.31
CA TYR A 85 -10.98 12.16 0.23
C TYR A 85 -9.76 11.58 0.96
N LEU A 86 -8.54 11.98 0.57
CA LEU A 86 -7.31 11.40 1.08
C LEU A 86 -7.14 11.48 2.62
N PRO A 87 -7.45 12.60 3.30
CA PRO A 87 -7.22 12.69 4.74
C PRO A 87 -8.00 11.64 5.52
N GLU A 88 -9.26 11.42 5.16
CA GLU A 88 -10.10 10.46 5.87
C GLU A 88 -9.72 9.02 5.52
N MET A 89 -9.54 8.73 4.23
CA MET A 89 -9.10 7.41 3.79
C MET A 89 -7.77 6.99 4.43
N VAL A 90 -6.80 7.90 4.56
CA VAL A 90 -5.51 7.60 5.21
C VAL A 90 -5.69 7.27 6.68
N ARG A 91 -6.52 8.02 7.42
CA ARG A 91 -6.80 7.74 8.84
C ARG A 91 -7.48 6.40 9.01
N GLU A 92 -8.57 6.14 8.28
CA GLU A 92 -9.33 4.91 8.36
C GLU A 92 -8.48 3.69 8.00
N ASN A 93 -7.71 3.77 6.91
CA ASN A 93 -6.85 2.67 6.46
C ASN A 93 -5.78 2.33 7.51
N ILE A 94 -5.13 3.33 8.10
CA ILE A 94 -4.12 3.10 9.14
C ILE A 94 -4.77 2.52 10.40
N GLN A 95 -5.92 3.05 10.82
CA GLN A 95 -6.63 2.54 12.00
C GLN A 95 -7.05 1.08 11.81
N LYS A 96 -7.67 0.75 10.69
CA LYS A 96 -8.09 -0.60 10.34
C LYS A 96 -6.90 -1.56 10.28
N ALA A 97 -5.85 -1.20 9.55
CA ALA A 97 -4.65 -2.01 9.46
C ALA A 97 -4.01 -2.27 10.84
N ASN A 98 -3.94 -1.25 11.69
CA ASN A 98 -3.41 -1.40 13.05
C ASN A 98 -4.26 -2.33 13.92
N ILE A 99 -5.58 -2.27 13.82
CA ILE A 99 -6.48 -3.20 14.52
C ILE A 99 -6.24 -4.63 14.02
N ASP A 100 -6.17 -4.83 12.71
CA ASP A 100 -5.95 -6.14 12.10
C ASP A 100 -4.60 -6.74 12.53
N TYR A 101 -3.52 -5.95 12.53
CA TYR A 101 -2.21 -6.42 13.01
C TYR A 101 -2.23 -6.79 14.49
N ARG A 102 -2.90 -6.00 15.33
CA ARG A 102 -3.03 -6.30 16.77
C ARG A 102 -3.86 -7.56 16.99
N ARG A 103 -4.94 -7.76 16.22
CA ARG A 103 -5.77 -8.97 16.27
C ARG A 103 -4.96 -10.21 15.90
N GLN A 104 -4.22 -10.16 14.78
CA GLN A 104 -3.35 -11.26 14.33
C GLN A 104 -2.26 -11.59 15.35
N TYR A 105 -1.67 -10.55 15.96
CA TYR A 105 -0.68 -10.75 17.01
C TYR A 105 -1.30 -11.47 18.22
N LEU A 106 -2.48 -11.04 18.68
CA LEU A 106 -3.21 -11.69 19.77
C LEU A 106 -3.54 -13.15 19.47
N GLU A 107 -4.02 -13.45 18.25
CA GLU A 107 -4.30 -14.81 17.80
C GLU A 107 -3.06 -15.71 17.85
N ARG A 108 -1.88 -15.19 17.47
CA ARG A 108 -0.62 -15.96 17.51
C ARG A 108 -0.17 -16.25 18.93
N ILE A 109 -0.21 -15.26 19.82
CA ILE A 109 0.26 -15.46 21.19
C ILE A 109 -0.67 -16.38 21.99
N THR A 110 -1.99 -16.31 21.78
CA THR A 110 -2.93 -17.19 22.48
C THR A 110 -2.81 -18.64 22.02
N GLN A 111 -2.57 -18.88 20.72
CA GLN A 111 -2.25 -20.22 20.20
C GLN A 111 -0.96 -20.79 20.83
N LEU A 112 0.08 -19.97 21.00
CA LEU A 112 1.33 -20.39 21.66
C LEU A 112 1.10 -20.70 23.16
N SER A 113 0.34 -19.86 23.87
CA SER A 113 0.02 -20.10 25.28
C SER A 113 -0.89 -21.32 25.49
N SER A 114 -1.76 -21.67 24.56
CA SER A 114 -2.57 -22.90 24.63
C SER A 114 -1.74 -24.17 24.48
N VAL A 115 -0.62 -24.13 23.74
CA VAL A 115 0.31 -25.28 23.62
C VAL A 115 1.16 -25.44 24.89
N GLU A 116 1.54 -24.35 25.55
CA GLU A 116 2.28 -24.40 26.82
C GLU A 116 1.41 -24.81 28.03
N SER A 117 0.08 -24.68 27.92
CA SER A 117 -0.88 -24.98 28.99
C SER A 117 -1.36 -26.44 29.02
N ASN A 118 -0.65 -27.39 28.40
CA ASN A 118 -0.99 -28.80 28.51
C ASN A 118 -0.10 -29.47 29.58
N PRO A 119 -0.44 -29.39 30.89
CA PRO A 119 0.21 -30.25 31.86
C PRO A 119 -0.18 -31.68 31.51
N GLU A 120 0.83 -32.53 31.31
CA GLU A 120 0.66 -33.97 31.21
C GLU A 120 -0.29 -34.44 32.32
N ILE A 121 -1.44 -34.95 31.91
CA ILE A 121 -2.33 -35.69 32.79
C ILE A 121 -1.53 -36.94 33.19
N GLU A 122 -0.88 -36.90 34.35
CA GLU A 122 -0.42 -38.10 35.05
C GLU A 122 -1.66 -38.96 35.37
N LEU A 123 -2.04 -39.81 34.42
CA LEU A 123 -2.87 -40.97 34.69
C LEU A 123 -1.99 -41.96 35.45
N GLN A 124 -1.88 -41.76 36.77
CA GLN A 124 -1.45 -42.84 37.66
C GLN A 124 -2.52 -43.93 37.59
N THR A 125 -2.16 -44.99 36.87
CA THR A 125 -2.87 -46.25 36.78
C THR A 125 -2.89 -46.89 38.15
N ASP A 126 -4.00 -46.77 38.87
CA ASP A 126 -4.29 -47.66 39.99
C ASP A 126 -5.25 -48.74 39.48
N SER A 127 -4.66 -49.79 38.92
CA SER A 127 -5.38 -50.99 38.49
C SER A 127 -5.46 -51.98 39.66
N GLU A 128 -6.64 -51.95 40.33
CA GLU A 128 -7.47 -53.09 40.79
C GLU A 128 -6.91 -54.13 41.80
N PRO A 129 -7.76 -54.96 42.46
CA PRO A 129 -9.24 -55.02 42.48
C PRO A 129 -9.87 -55.10 43.90
N ASN A 130 -11.16 -54.76 44.01
CA ASN A 130 -12.08 -55.21 45.07
C ASN A 130 -12.72 -56.54 44.57
N PRO A 131 -13.01 -57.61 45.37
CA PRO A 131 -13.99 -57.57 46.46
C PRO A 131 -13.83 -58.63 47.60
N ASP A 132 -14.77 -58.56 48.56
CA ASP A 132 -15.33 -59.66 49.39
C ASP A 132 -15.00 -59.81 50.90
N LEU A 133 -16.05 -59.51 51.68
CA LEU A 133 -16.68 -60.35 52.72
C LEU A 133 -15.84 -60.93 53.88
N ARG A 134 -15.87 -60.26 55.05
CA ARG A 134 -16.57 -60.66 56.29
C ARG A 134 -16.03 -59.95 57.52
#